data_AF-A0A800AXF8-F1
#
_entry.id   AF-A0A800AXF8-F1
#
_cell.length_a   1.000
_cell.length_b   1.000
_cell.length_c   1.000
_cell.angle_alpha   90.00
_cell.angle_beta   90.00
_cell.angle_gamma   90.00
#
_symmetry.space_group_name_H-M   'P 1'
#
loop_
_entity.id
_entity.type
_entity.pdbx_description
1 polymer ?
#
loop_
_entity_poly.entity_id
_entity_poly.type
_entity_poly.pdbx_seq_one_letter_code
_entity_poly.pdbx_strand_id
1 'polypeptide(L)'
;MLNKFFFLRHGITNFNKDKKYTGLSDIPLSNSAYEEIKNSLPFLNNRNISVVYSSPLLRAQQTAKIIANYLNISIVIIDEFKERNFGLFEGKRKLQYKKKSFPRGQTLYSYRKQVLKGLKNSKIKNYSLIVAHSGTYKVLMKYYYGVDPKYRVKNSELVLFDLEEKLPIPINATEHLELSKCNEEILEKSILEIESLKFNKLESYQ
;
A
#
# COMPACT_ATOMS: atom_id res chain seq x y z
N MET A 1 4.62 -15.80 -13.73
CA MET A 1 3.76 -15.36 -12.61
C MET A 1 4.37 -14.10 -12.00
N LEU A 2 3.63 -13.36 -11.17
CA LEU A 2 4.20 -12.26 -10.39
C LEU A 2 4.99 -12.88 -9.23
N ASN A 3 6.28 -12.58 -9.14
CA ASN A 3 7.21 -13.07 -8.13
C ASN A 3 7.76 -11.92 -7.29
N LYS A 4 8.09 -10.78 -7.93
CA LYS A 4 8.76 -9.65 -7.24
C LYS A 4 8.16 -8.32 -7.66
N PHE A 5 7.84 -7.44 -6.71
CA PHE A 5 7.45 -6.06 -7.02
C PHE A 5 7.86 -5.12 -5.88
N PHE A 6 7.92 -3.83 -6.16
CA PHE A 6 8.24 -2.83 -5.15
C PHE A 6 6.98 -2.15 -4.65
N PHE A 7 6.98 -1.79 -3.37
CA PHE A 7 5.98 -0.94 -2.76
C PHE A 7 6.67 0.25 -2.12
N LEU A 8 6.11 1.44 -2.33
CA LEU A 8 6.51 2.65 -1.65
C LEU A 8 5.28 3.35 -1.07
N ARG A 9 5.33 3.65 0.23
CA ARG A 9 4.30 4.50 0.83
C ARG A 9 4.57 5.95 0.44
N HIS A 10 3.52 6.66 0.01
CA HIS A 10 3.60 8.09 -0.36
C HIS A 10 4.38 8.94 0.67
N GLY A 11 4.97 10.05 0.20
CA GLY A 11 5.71 10.99 1.06
C GLY A 11 4.86 11.66 2.14
N ILE A 12 5.51 12.30 3.11
CA ILE A 12 4.80 12.84 4.28
C ILE A 12 3.88 14.03 3.93
N THR A 13 2.70 14.06 4.55
CA THR A 13 1.74 15.17 4.44
C THR A 13 1.60 15.91 5.78
N ASN A 14 1.01 17.11 5.78
CA ASN A 14 0.75 17.84 7.04
C ASN A 14 -0.16 17.05 8.00
N PHE A 15 -1.14 16.28 7.49
CA PHE A 15 -1.95 15.41 8.36
C PHE A 15 -1.13 14.26 8.96
N ASN A 16 -0.09 13.77 8.27
CA ASN A 16 0.78 12.78 8.86
C ASN A 16 1.58 13.36 10.02
N LYS A 17 2.14 14.57 9.86
CA LYS A 17 2.85 15.31 10.91
C LYS A 17 1.96 15.54 12.14
N ASP A 18 0.72 15.94 11.90
CA ASP A 18 -0.28 16.20 12.95
C ASP A 18 -0.91 14.93 13.55
N LYS A 19 -0.47 13.74 13.12
CA LYS A 19 -1.05 12.45 13.50
C LYS A 19 -2.58 12.39 13.27
N LYS A 20 -3.07 13.00 12.18
CA LYS A 20 -4.49 12.98 11.78
C LYS A 20 -4.81 11.77 10.91
N TYR A 21 -6.10 11.41 10.84
CA TYR A 21 -6.59 10.50 9.80
C TYR A 21 -6.60 11.23 8.46
N THR A 22 -5.92 10.66 7.47
CA THR A 22 -5.93 11.21 6.11
C THR A 22 -7.04 10.59 5.28
N GLY A 23 -7.09 9.26 5.16
CA GLY A 23 -8.14 8.58 4.40
C GLY A 23 -8.22 9.10 2.97
N LEU A 24 -9.43 9.45 2.54
CA LEU A 24 -9.72 10.00 1.22
C LEU A 24 -9.47 11.50 1.11
N SER A 25 -9.20 12.21 2.22
CA SER A 25 -8.86 13.63 2.18
C SER A 25 -7.67 13.86 1.25
N ASP A 26 -7.92 14.60 0.18
CA ASP A 26 -7.00 14.71 -0.94
C ASP A 26 -5.99 15.84 -0.74
N ILE A 27 -5.18 15.69 0.30
CA ILE A 27 -4.17 16.65 0.69
C ILE A 27 -2.84 16.41 -0.05
N PRO A 28 -2.09 17.47 -0.38
CA PRO A 28 -0.79 17.34 -1.01
C PRO A 28 0.28 16.82 -0.04
N LEU A 29 1.42 16.47 -0.61
CA LEU A 29 2.68 16.34 0.12
C LEU A 29 3.01 17.62 0.87
N SER A 30 3.70 17.49 2.01
CA SER A 30 4.30 18.64 2.68
C SER A 30 5.64 19.00 2.03
N ASN A 31 6.12 20.23 2.25
CA ASN A 31 7.40 20.69 1.70
C ASN A 31 8.58 19.79 2.08
N SER A 32 8.58 19.19 3.28
CA SER A 32 9.67 18.29 3.69
C SER A 32 9.64 16.92 2.99
N ALA A 33 8.52 16.55 2.36
CA ALA A 33 8.38 15.26 1.70
C ALA A 33 9.30 15.13 0.48
N TYR A 34 9.59 16.24 -0.19
CA TYR A 34 10.43 16.23 -1.40
C TYR A 34 11.83 15.71 -1.09
N GLU A 35 12.43 16.17 0.01
CA GLU A 35 13.75 15.68 0.45
C GLU A 35 13.69 14.22 0.92
N GLU A 36 12.65 13.83 1.65
CA GLU A 36 12.45 12.42 2.04
C GLU A 36 12.33 11.48 0.83
N ILE A 37 11.59 11.90 -0.21
CA ILE A 37 11.44 11.13 -1.45
C ILE A 37 12.75 11.10 -2.21
N LYS A 38 13.47 12.24 -2.33
CA LYS A 38 14.79 12.30 -2.98
C LYS A 38 15.78 11.31 -2.37
N ASN A 39 15.81 11.18 -1.06
CA ASN A 39 16.65 10.21 -0.36
C ASN A 39 16.30 8.75 -0.69
N SER A 40 15.09 8.50 -1.18
CA SER A 40 14.64 7.17 -1.60
C SER A 40 14.98 6.85 -3.06
N LEU A 41 15.27 7.87 -3.89
CA LEU A 41 15.49 7.70 -5.33
C LEU A 41 16.72 6.83 -5.67
N PRO A 42 17.89 6.95 -5.01
CA PRO A 42 19.04 6.09 -5.30
C PRO A 42 18.72 4.59 -5.09
N PHE A 43 17.81 4.29 -4.17
CA PHE A 43 17.31 2.94 -3.92
C PHE A 43 16.31 2.45 -4.97
N LEU A 44 16.09 3.17 -6.06
CA LEU A 44 15.26 2.72 -7.18
C LEU A 44 16.11 2.39 -8.43
N ASN A 45 17.36 2.85 -8.47
CA ASN A 45 18.28 2.56 -9.58
C ASN A 45 18.59 1.07 -9.69
N ASN A 46 18.84 0.62 -10.93
CA ASN A 46 19.26 -0.74 -11.27
C ASN A 46 18.30 -1.86 -10.80
N ARG A 47 17.02 -1.53 -10.57
CA ARG A 47 15.98 -2.46 -10.12
C ARG A 47 14.99 -2.87 -11.21
N ASN A 48 15.26 -2.50 -12.46
CA ASN A 48 14.44 -2.82 -13.63
C ASN A 48 12.96 -2.40 -13.51
N ILE A 49 12.71 -1.32 -12.76
CA ILE A 49 11.37 -0.77 -12.59
C ILE A 49 10.95 -0.10 -13.89
N SER A 50 9.93 -0.64 -14.54
CA SER A 50 9.46 -0.19 -15.86
C SER A 50 8.17 0.63 -15.81
N VAL A 51 7.43 0.58 -14.70
CA VAL A 51 6.14 1.26 -14.54
C VAL A 51 5.85 1.53 -13.07
N VAL A 52 5.24 2.69 -12.79
CA VAL A 52 4.69 3.03 -11.49
C VAL A 52 3.18 2.87 -11.50
N TYR A 53 2.63 2.07 -10.59
CA TYR A 53 1.20 2.02 -10.30
C TYR A 53 0.91 2.90 -9.08
N SER A 54 0.05 3.89 -9.22
CA SER A 54 -0.21 4.84 -8.14
C SER A 54 -1.68 4.91 -7.75
N SER A 55 -1.92 5.13 -6.46
CA SER A 55 -3.21 5.61 -5.99
C SER A 55 -3.55 6.97 -6.63
N PRO A 56 -4.83 7.26 -6.92
CA PRO A 56 -5.23 8.55 -7.49
C PRO A 56 -5.13 9.72 -6.51
N LEU A 57 -4.93 9.47 -5.21
CA LEU A 57 -4.85 10.55 -4.22
C LEU A 57 -3.57 11.37 -4.45
N LEU A 58 -3.71 12.70 -4.40
CA LEU A 58 -2.72 13.70 -4.76
C LEU A 58 -1.34 13.43 -4.16
N ARG A 59 -1.26 13.12 -2.87
CA ARG A 59 0.01 12.76 -2.20
C ARG A 59 0.73 11.56 -2.84
N ALA A 60 -0.01 10.54 -3.28
CA ALA A 60 0.55 9.37 -3.95
C ALA A 60 0.90 9.69 -5.40
N GLN A 61 0.07 10.47 -6.10
CA GLN A 61 0.37 10.94 -7.46
C GLN A 61 1.62 11.83 -7.49
N GLN A 62 1.76 12.76 -6.56
CA GLN A 62 2.93 13.63 -6.45
C GLN A 62 4.20 12.82 -6.17
N THR A 63 4.14 11.85 -5.24
CA THR A 63 5.27 10.93 -5.01
C THR A 63 5.59 10.10 -6.26
N ALA A 64 4.58 9.52 -6.92
CA ALA A 64 4.76 8.75 -8.13
C ALA A 64 5.35 9.59 -9.27
N LYS A 65 4.94 10.86 -9.41
CA LYS A 65 5.47 11.79 -10.42
C LYS A 65 6.96 12.09 -10.22
N ILE A 66 7.38 12.31 -8.98
CA ILE A 66 8.80 12.52 -8.66
C ILE A 66 9.62 11.29 -9.06
N ILE A 67 9.15 10.10 -8.70
CA ILE A 67 9.83 8.84 -8.99
C ILE A 67 9.85 8.52 -10.48
N ALA A 68 8.70 8.66 -11.16
CA ALA A 68 8.56 8.38 -12.58
C ALA A 68 9.44 9.30 -13.42
N ASN A 69 9.52 10.59 -13.06
CA ASN A 69 10.45 11.52 -13.70
C ASN A 69 11.91 11.12 -13.49
N TYR A 70 12.27 10.68 -12.28
CA TYR A 70 13.64 10.26 -11.98
C TYR A 70 14.07 9.01 -12.77
N LEU A 71 13.16 8.04 -12.91
CA LEU A 71 13.41 6.79 -13.64
C LEU A 71 13.10 6.88 -15.14
N ASN A 72 12.52 7.99 -15.60
CA ASN A 72 12.01 8.16 -16.96
C ASN A 72 11.02 7.06 -17.40
N ILE A 73 9.98 6.82 -16.58
CA ILE A 73 8.97 5.77 -16.81
C ILE A 73 7.54 6.29 -16.70
N SER A 74 6.59 5.48 -17.15
CA SER A 74 5.16 5.81 -17.12
C SER A 74 4.50 5.58 -15.75
N ILE A 75 3.37 6.26 -15.52
CA ILE A 75 2.51 6.07 -14.36
C ILE A 75 1.16 5.52 -14.82
N VAL A 76 0.66 4.51 -14.13
CA VAL A 76 -0.70 3.98 -14.27
C VAL A 76 -1.46 4.25 -12.97
N ILE A 77 -2.60 4.91 -13.05
CA ILE A 77 -3.45 5.20 -11.89
C ILE A 77 -4.40 4.02 -11.63
N ILE A 78 -4.45 3.56 -10.38
CA ILE A 78 -5.33 2.48 -9.93
C ILE A 78 -6.26 3.03 -8.83
N ASP A 79 -7.53 3.25 -9.17
CA ASP A 79 -8.50 3.88 -8.26
C ASP A 79 -8.67 3.09 -6.96
N GLU A 80 -8.65 1.76 -7.08
CA GLU A 80 -8.72 0.82 -5.97
C GLU A 80 -7.56 0.91 -4.97
N PHE A 81 -6.47 1.62 -5.29
CA PHE A 81 -5.37 1.87 -4.36
C PHE A 81 -5.58 3.13 -3.50
N LYS A 82 -6.74 3.79 -3.52
CA LYS A 82 -7.12 4.79 -2.51
C LYS A 82 -6.92 4.26 -1.07
N GLU A 83 -6.59 5.15 -0.13
CA GLU A 83 -6.53 4.79 1.30
C GLU A 83 -7.95 4.54 1.83
N ARG A 84 -8.05 3.81 2.95
CA ARG A 84 -9.33 3.54 3.59
C ARG A 84 -10.08 4.83 3.93
N ASN A 85 -11.35 4.90 3.55
CA ASN A 85 -12.24 5.98 3.94
C ASN A 85 -12.50 5.93 5.45
N PHE A 86 -12.11 6.97 6.18
CA PHE A 86 -12.32 7.07 7.64
C PHE A 86 -13.59 7.85 8.01
N GLY A 87 -14.38 8.31 7.03
CA GLY A 87 -15.65 8.98 7.23
C GLY A 87 -15.49 10.25 8.05
N LEU A 88 -16.30 10.38 9.11
CA LEU A 88 -16.28 11.55 9.99
C LEU A 88 -14.94 11.79 10.74
N PHE A 89 -14.01 10.84 10.66
CA PHE A 89 -12.70 10.97 11.30
C PHE A 89 -11.64 11.64 10.44
N GLU A 90 -11.88 11.85 9.16
CA GLU A 90 -10.91 12.52 8.30
C GLU A 90 -10.54 13.91 8.83
N GLY A 91 -9.24 14.22 8.83
CA GLY A 91 -8.68 15.43 9.44
C GLY A 91 -8.68 15.48 10.96
N LYS A 92 -9.31 14.52 11.66
CA LYS A 92 -9.27 14.44 13.12
C LYS A 92 -7.97 13.79 13.58
N ARG A 93 -7.44 14.27 14.71
CA ARG A 93 -6.27 13.68 15.37
C ARG A 93 -6.59 12.23 15.77
N LYS A 94 -5.64 11.33 15.54
CA LYS A 94 -5.75 9.93 15.97
C LYS A 94 -5.72 9.87 17.49
N LEU A 95 -6.75 9.27 18.07
CA LEU A 95 -6.81 8.98 19.50
C LEU A 95 -6.02 7.69 19.79
N GLN A 96 -5.51 7.55 21.01
CA GLN A 96 -4.69 6.39 21.41
C GLN A 96 -5.49 5.07 21.41
N TYR A 97 -6.80 5.12 21.66
CA TYR A 97 -7.65 3.92 21.67
C TYR A 97 -8.09 3.51 20.26
N LYS A 98 -7.91 2.22 19.94
CA LYS A 98 -8.37 1.63 18.67
C LYS A 98 -9.90 1.70 18.57
N LYS A 99 -10.41 2.51 17.64
CA LYS A 99 -11.85 2.52 17.33
C LYS A 99 -12.24 1.27 16.55
N LYS A 100 -13.31 0.61 16.98
CA LYS A 100 -13.87 -0.57 16.31
C LYS A 100 -14.61 -0.22 15.01
N SER A 101 -15.07 1.02 14.86
CA SER A 101 -15.81 1.49 13.67
C SER A 101 -15.47 2.94 13.29
N PHE A 102 -15.71 3.27 12.02
CA PHE A 102 -15.62 4.61 11.43
C PHE A 102 -16.99 4.97 10.85
N PRO A 103 -17.83 5.78 11.52
CA PRO A 103 -19.12 6.21 11.02
C PRO A 103 -18.96 6.96 9.69
N ARG A 104 -19.81 6.61 8.72
CA ARG A 104 -19.72 7.05 7.31
C ARG A 104 -18.38 6.72 6.62
N GLY A 105 -17.58 5.85 7.23
CA GLY A 105 -16.34 5.33 6.67
C GLY A 105 -16.52 3.93 6.09
N GLN A 106 -15.46 3.42 5.49
CA GLN A 106 -15.42 2.09 4.90
C GLN A 106 -15.09 1.04 5.96
N THR A 107 -15.71 -0.14 5.87
CA THR A 107 -15.35 -1.29 6.71
C THR A 107 -13.97 -1.82 6.31
N LEU A 108 -13.29 -2.54 7.20
CA LEU A 108 -12.00 -3.16 6.83
C LEU A 108 -12.18 -4.20 5.71
N TYR A 109 -13.32 -4.92 5.73
CA TYR A 109 -13.69 -5.89 4.71
C TYR A 109 -13.80 -5.26 3.32
N SER A 110 -14.66 -4.24 3.17
CA SER A 110 -14.85 -3.56 1.88
C SER A 110 -13.57 -2.88 1.39
N TYR A 111 -12.72 -2.38 2.29
CA TYR A 111 -11.41 -1.84 1.96
C TYR A 111 -10.45 -2.91 1.41
N ARG A 112 -10.37 -4.08 2.06
CA ARG A 112 -9.56 -5.21 1.56
C ARG A 112 -10.02 -5.65 0.18
N LYS A 113 -11.34 -5.84 -0.01
CA LYS A 113 -11.92 -6.23 -1.30
C LYS A 113 -11.58 -5.22 -2.41
N GLN A 114 -11.63 -3.92 -2.11
CA GLN A 114 -11.23 -2.87 -3.02
C GLN A 114 -9.77 -3.04 -3.47
N VAL A 115 -8.82 -3.10 -2.53
CA VAL A 115 -7.38 -3.21 -2.86
C VAL A 115 -7.08 -4.48 -3.68
N LEU A 116 -7.68 -5.61 -3.32
CA LEU A 116 -7.50 -6.88 -4.04
C LEU A 116 -8.09 -6.84 -5.45
N LYS A 117 -9.23 -6.15 -5.64
CA LYS A 117 -9.77 -5.88 -6.98
C LYS A 117 -8.76 -5.05 -7.80
N GLY A 118 -8.15 -4.03 -7.21
CA GLY A 118 -7.08 -3.25 -7.83
C GLY A 118 -5.90 -4.10 -8.29
N LEU A 119 -5.40 -4.97 -7.42
CA LEU A 119 -4.33 -5.92 -7.77
C LEU A 119 -4.72 -6.83 -8.93
N LYS A 120 -5.92 -7.44 -8.87
CA LYS A 120 -6.41 -8.38 -9.89
C LYS A 120 -6.59 -7.71 -11.26
N ASN A 121 -7.13 -6.49 -11.27
CA ASN A 121 -7.44 -5.78 -12.51
C ASN A 121 -6.24 -5.01 -13.06
N SER A 122 -5.25 -4.72 -12.22
CA SER A 122 -4.00 -4.12 -12.66
C SER A 122 -3.15 -5.13 -13.43
N LYS A 123 -2.41 -4.65 -14.44
CA LYS A 123 -1.40 -5.43 -15.15
C LYS A 123 -0.05 -5.39 -14.43
N ILE A 124 -0.04 -5.45 -13.09
CA ILE A 124 1.22 -5.43 -12.32
C ILE A 124 2.11 -6.59 -12.76
N LYS A 125 3.32 -6.25 -13.18
CA LYS A 125 4.36 -7.17 -13.63
C LYS A 125 5.49 -7.23 -12.61
N ASN A 126 6.38 -8.21 -12.80
CA ASN A 126 7.62 -8.25 -12.04
C ASN A 126 8.36 -6.91 -12.11
N TYR A 127 8.92 -6.50 -10.98
CA TYR A 127 9.66 -5.26 -10.78
C TYR A 127 8.85 -3.97 -11.00
N SER A 128 7.51 -4.04 -11.06
CA SER A 128 6.68 -2.83 -11.01
C SER A 128 6.82 -2.13 -9.65
N LEU A 129 6.62 -0.81 -9.60
CA LEU A 129 6.54 -0.07 -8.35
C LEU A 129 5.10 0.33 -8.04
N ILE A 130 4.61 0.01 -6.85
CA ILE A 130 3.31 0.48 -6.35
C ILE A 130 3.54 1.65 -5.39
N VAL A 131 2.97 2.83 -5.68
CA VAL A 131 2.97 3.99 -4.79
C VAL A 131 1.58 4.18 -4.18
N ALA A 132 1.44 3.88 -2.90
CA ALA A 132 0.14 3.92 -2.22
C ALA A 132 0.26 4.26 -0.73
N HIS A 133 -0.57 3.65 0.12
CA HIS A 133 -0.78 4.08 1.50
C HIS A 133 -0.51 2.97 2.52
N SER A 134 -0.51 3.34 3.80
CA SER A 134 -0.29 2.39 4.89
C SER A 134 -1.35 1.30 4.97
N GLY A 135 -2.61 1.60 4.64
CA GLY A 135 -3.66 0.59 4.58
C GLY A 135 -3.41 -0.40 3.46
N THR A 136 -3.00 0.09 2.28
CA THR A 136 -2.72 -0.74 1.10
C THR A 136 -1.60 -1.72 1.41
N TYR A 137 -0.49 -1.24 1.98
CA TYR A 137 0.61 -2.08 2.45
C TYR A 137 0.15 -3.21 3.38
N LYS A 138 -0.71 -2.90 4.36
CA LYS A 138 -1.26 -3.91 5.28
C LYS A 138 -2.11 -4.96 4.58
N VAL A 139 -2.90 -4.57 3.58
CA VAL A 139 -3.66 -5.54 2.77
C VAL A 139 -2.72 -6.44 1.98
N LEU A 140 -1.67 -5.88 1.37
CA LEU A 140 -0.67 -6.66 0.61
C LEU A 140 0.09 -7.63 1.52
N MET A 141 0.55 -7.17 2.69
CA MET A 141 1.18 -8.02 3.70
C MET A 141 0.31 -9.21 4.06
N LYS A 142 -0.97 -8.93 4.33
CA LYS A 142 -1.93 -9.96 4.71
C LYS A 142 -2.20 -10.94 3.58
N TYR A 143 -2.30 -10.45 2.35
CA TYR A 143 -2.62 -11.25 1.18
C TYR A 143 -1.48 -12.16 0.74
N TYR A 144 -0.25 -11.66 0.73
CA TYR A 144 0.91 -12.41 0.23
C TYR A 144 1.61 -13.24 1.32
N TYR A 145 1.65 -12.75 2.57
CA TYR A 145 2.43 -13.37 3.65
C TYR A 145 1.57 -13.83 4.84
N GLY A 146 0.25 -13.61 4.82
CA GLY A 146 -0.65 -14.05 5.89
C GLY A 146 -0.54 -13.25 7.20
N VAL A 147 0.30 -12.21 7.26
CA VAL A 147 0.66 -11.50 8.50
C VAL A 147 0.18 -10.05 8.55
N ASP A 148 0.04 -9.52 9.76
CA ASP A 148 -0.11 -8.09 10.01
C ASP A 148 1.23 -7.51 10.52
N PRO A 149 1.73 -6.41 9.93
CA PRO A 149 2.98 -5.80 10.39
C PRO A 149 2.79 -5.17 11.77
N LYS A 150 3.72 -5.40 12.69
CA LYS A 150 3.71 -4.85 14.06
C LYS A 150 3.80 -3.34 14.04
N TYR A 151 4.61 -2.77 13.15
CA TYR A 151 4.72 -1.33 12.97
C TYR A 151 4.15 -0.88 11.61
N ARG A 152 3.93 0.43 11.51
CA ARG A 152 3.43 1.06 10.29
C ARG A 152 4.62 1.38 9.39
N VAL A 153 4.58 0.92 8.13
CA VAL A 153 5.48 1.39 7.07
C VAL A 153 5.51 2.92 7.04
N LYS A 154 6.69 3.53 7.15
CA LYS A 154 6.93 4.97 7.22
C LYS A 154 6.64 5.62 5.86
N ASN A 155 6.49 6.95 5.85
CA ASN A 155 6.36 7.68 4.59
C ASN A 155 7.68 7.57 3.81
N SER A 156 7.59 7.49 2.48
CA SER A 156 8.76 7.31 1.57
C SER A 156 9.56 6.02 1.79
N GLU A 157 9.04 5.08 2.58
CA GLU A 157 9.71 3.79 2.79
C GLU A 157 9.45 2.87 1.60
N LEU A 158 10.54 2.33 1.07
CA LEU A 158 10.60 1.43 -0.07
C LEU A 158 10.81 -0.01 0.42
N VAL A 159 9.98 -0.91 -0.10
CA VAL A 159 9.96 -2.31 0.30
C VAL A 159 9.85 -3.18 -0.95
N LEU A 160 10.68 -4.22 -1.05
CA LEU A 160 10.57 -5.27 -2.06
C LEU A 160 9.66 -6.39 -1.54
N PHE A 161 8.55 -6.61 -2.23
CA PHE A 161 7.74 -7.81 -2.07
C PHE A 161 8.35 -8.90 -2.93
N ASP A 162 9.19 -9.73 -2.30
CA ASP A 162 9.66 -10.99 -2.87
C ASP A 162 8.74 -12.11 -2.36
N LEU A 163 7.99 -12.72 -3.27
CA LEU A 163 6.95 -13.70 -2.92
C LEU A 163 7.51 -15.10 -2.66
N GLU A 164 8.81 -15.30 -2.88
CA GLU A 164 9.54 -16.50 -2.49
C GLU A 164 10.04 -16.42 -1.03
N GLU A 165 10.05 -15.21 -0.46
CA GLU A 165 10.48 -14.96 0.92
C GLU A 165 9.33 -15.05 1.93
N LYS A 166 9.68 -15.23 3.21
CA LYS A 166 8.69 -15.28 4.31
C LYS A 166 8.08 -13.91 4.62
N LEU A 167 8.81 -12.83 4.34
CA LEU A 167 8.43 -11.44 4.56
C LEU A 167 9.00 -10.58 3.44
N PRO A 168 8.42 -9.41 3.16
CA PRO A 168 9.02 -8.53 2.18
C PRO A 168 10.32 -7.92 2.74
N ILE A 169 11.19 -7.44 1.86
CA ILE A 169 12.53 -6.94 2.18
C ILE A 169 12.52 -5.41 2.14
N PRO A 170 12.64 -4.72 3.29
CA PRO A 170 12.83 -3.28 3.35
C PRO A 170 14.13 -2.89 2.67
N ILE A 171 14.11 -1.79 1.91
CA ILE A 171 15.27 -1.34 1.15
C ILE A 171 15.96 -0.14 1.81
N ASN A 172 15.19 0.80 2.35
CA ASN A 172 15.71 2.04 2.93
C ASN A 172 15.35 2.24 4.41
N ALA A 173 14.85 1.21 5.08
CA ALA A 173 14.55 1.18 6.51
C ALA A 173 14.45 -0.26 7.01
N THR A 174 14.31 -0.52 8.32
CA THR A 174 14.34 -1.90 8.87
C THR A 174 13.26 -2.18 9.93
N GLU A 175 12.62 -1.17 10.49
CA GLU A 175 11.85 -1.31 11.74
C GLU A 175 10.45 -1.94 11.58
N HIS A 176 9.84 -1.95 10.38
CA HIS A 176 8.42 -2.30 10.26
C HIS A 176 8.09 -3.79 10.10
N LEU A 177 9.11 -4.64 9.97
CA LEU A 177 8.94 -6.07 9.67
C LEU A 177 8.66 -6.97 10.87
N GLU A 178 8.66 -6.44 12.09
CA GLU A 178 8.29 -7.28 13.23
C GLU A 178 6.83 -7.76 13.10
N LEU A 179 6.58 -9.00 13.52
CA LEU A 179 5.27 -9.64 13.41
C LEU A 179 4.41 -9.43 14.65
N SER A 180 3.09 -9.38 14.46
CA SER A 180 2.12 -9.44 15.55
C SER A 180 1.15 -10.61 15.35
N LYS A 181 0.73 -11.27 16.43
CA LYS A 181 -0.24 -12.38 16.37
C LYS A 181 -1.49 -11.91 15.61
N CYS A 182 -1.84 -12.61 14.54
CA CYS A 182 -3.08 -12.34 13.84
C CYS A 182 -4.23 -13.13 14.46
N ASN A 183 -5.45 -12.59 14.41
CA ASN A 183 -6.63 -13.31 14.85
C ASN A 183 -7.01 -14.34 13.76
N GLU A 184 -6.77 -15.62 14.04
CA GLU A 184 -6.87 -16.74 13.08
C GLU A 184 -8.28 -16.84 12.44
N GLU A 185 -9.36 -16.59 13.18
CA GLU A 185 -10.74 -16.66 12.64
C GLU A 185 -11.06 -15.62 11.54
N ILE A 186 -10.48 -14.42 11.63
CA ILE A 186 -10.66 -13.38 10.58
C ILE A 186 -9.77 -13.70 9.38
N LEU A 187 -8.64 -14.36 9.63
CA LEU A 187 -7.67 -14.77 8.62
C LEU A 187 -8.23 -15.91 7.76
N GLU A 188 -8.81 -16.96 8.36
CA GLU A 188 -9.38 -18.09 7.62
C GLU A 188 -10.54 -17.66 6.72
N LYS A 189 -11.47 -16.83 7.22
CA LYS A 189 -12.57 -16.30 6.38
C LYS A 189 -12.05 -15.44 5.22
N SER A 190 -11.00 -14.65 5.45
CA SER A 190 -10.40 -13.84 4.38
C SER A 190 -9.62 -14.70 3.39
N ILE A 191 -8.86 -15.71 3.86
CA ILE A 191 -8.09 -16.65 3.02
C ILE A 191 -9.04 -17.50 2.18
N LEU A 192 -10.05 -18.14 2.76
CA LEU A 192 -11.01 -18.98 2.03
C LEU A 192 -11.73 -18.20 0.92
N GLU A 193 -12.11 -16.95 1.18
CA GLU A 193 -12.68 -16.07 0.15
C GLU A 193 -11.63 -15.61 -0.89
N ILE A 194 -10.38 -15.35 -0.48
CA ILE A 194 -9.27 -15.03 -1.40
C ILE A 194 -8.90 -16.23 -2.30
N GLU A 195 -8.92 -17.44 -1.75
CA GLU A 195 -8.67 -18.68 -2.46
C GLU A 195 -9.81 -18.97 -3.43
N SER A 196 -11.07 -18.73 -3.06
CA SER A 196 -12.20 -18.78 -4.00
C SER A 196 -12.03 -17.80 -5.19
N LEU A 197 -11.37 -16.66 -4.98
CA LEU A 197 -11.02 -15.72 -6.05
C LEU A 197 -9.80 -16.15 -6.89
N LYS A 198 -8.91 -16.99 -6.35
CA LYS A 198 -7.82 -17.66 -7.08
C LYS A 198 -8.33 -18.86 -7.90
N PHE A 199 -9.28 -19.63 -7.37
CA PHE A 199 -9.87 -20.82 -8.02
C PHE A 199 -10.74 -20.46 -9.24
N ASN A 200 -11.40 -19.29 -9.25
CA ASN A 200 -12.09 -18.74 -10.43
C ASN A 200 -11.16 -18.42 -11.63
N LYS A 201 -9.86 -18.70 -11.51
CA LYS A 201 -8.86 -18.56 -12.59
C LYS A 201 -8.59 -19.89 -13.33
N LEU A 202 -9.12 -21.01 -12.84
CA LEU A 202 -8.95 -22.34 -13.45
C LEU A 202 -10.17 -22.78 -14.28
N GLU A 203 -11.37 -22.26 -14.00
CA GLU A 203 -12.62 -22.68 -14.70
C GLU A 203 -13.03 -21.78 -15.89
N SER A 204 -12.28 -20.72 -16.21
CA SER A 204 -12.56 -19.86 -17.39
C SER A 204 -11.67 -20.18 -18.61
N TYR A 205 -11.03 -21.35 -18.62
CA TYR A 205 -10.23 -21.87 -19.73
C TYR A 205 -10.65 -23.30 -20.13
N GLN A 206 -11.93 -23.65 -19.97
CA GLN A 206 -12.54 -24.81 -20.61
C GLN A 206 -13.71 -24.37 -21.48
#